data_AF-A0A9P8UI84-F1
#
_entry.id   AF-A0A9P8UI84-F1
#
_cell.length_a   1.000
_cell.length_b   1.000
_cell.length_c   1.000
_cell.angle_alpha   90.00
_cell.angle_beta   90.00
_cell.angle_gamma   90.00
#
_symmetry.space_group_name_H-M   'P 1'
#
loop_
_entity.id
_entity.type
_entity.pdbx_description
1 polymer ?
#
loop_
_entity_poly.entity_id
_entity_poly.type
_entity_poly.pdbx_seq_one_letter_code
_entity_poly.pdbx_strand_id
1 'polypeptide(L)'
;MAEVFGTVASALSVAALFYNCVNCFEYIQLGRHFARDYERCQLKVDVARTRLSRWGQTVAINDDPRFDTVESEDRHVQQAKSILVEIADLFEDLQTASRRYTTRAKQEGLEHLQVQNMQPVPQKLHNRLKAIVSRRQKGTGLLQKAAWALYDEKNFRKMINEITEFTSALENLFPVKESVRRMLVEMEIEEVNDEPSLTTLQDVATNSDSVLSQVATERLEIYRGRNYVKNVQGEESAHVRVGNEWTEAALSCSLGLPGQTSNEAGSVMMKGTSAVHIGNSSTYRYTGLIVDMEQRFDYICGTRYRSVCQMFLKRMCFDALATTFAPDILPGADLNDRN
;
A
#
# COMPACT_ATOMS: atom_id res chain seq x y z
N MET A 1 32.41 -6.38 -9.35
CA MET A 1 32.84 -6.41 -7.94
C MET A 1 31.87 -7.32 -7.22
N ALA A 2 32.32 -8.45 -6.67
CA ALA A 2 31.46 -9.31 -5.86
C ALA A 2 31.40 -8.68 -4.47
N GLU A 3 30.23 -8.19 -4.06
CA GLU A 3 29.98 -7.96 -2.64
C GLU A 3 29.88 -9.34 -2.00
N VAL A 4 30.88 -9.69 -1.18
CA VAL A 4 30.90 -10.93 -0.43
C VAL A 4 30.06 -10.68 0.82
N PHE A 5 28.80 -11.12 0.80
CA PHE A 5 27.84 -10.81 1.86
C PHE A 5 28.09 -11.68 3.10
N GLY A 6 28.33 -12.98 2.94
CA GLY A 6 28.42 -13.95 4.02
C GLY A 6 29.66 -13.77 4.91
N THR A 7 30.80 -13.33 4.34
CA THR A 7 32.02 -13.09 5.16
C THR A 7 32.02 -11.75 5.88
N VAL A 8 31.28 -10.75 5.40
CA VAL A 8 31.17 -9.43 6.05
C VAL A 8 30.00 -9.38 7.03
N ALA A 9 28.94 -10.17 6.82
CA ALA A 9 27.74 -10.17 7.65
C ALA A 9 28.01 -10.50 9.13
N SER A 10 28.93 -11.41 9.42
CA SER A 10 29.28 -11.79 10.79
C SER A 10 29.99 -10.67 11.57
N ALA A 11 30.69 -9.77 10.87
CA ALA A 11 31.39 -8.63 11.47
C ALA A 11 30.48 -7.42 11.73
N LEU A 12 29.21 -7.46 11.30
CA LEU A 12 28.24 -6.40 11.52
C LEU A 12 27.52 -6.56 12.87
N SER A 13 27.07 -5.43 13.42
CA SER A 13 26.06 -5.42 14.47
C SER A 13 24.70 -5.90 13.94
N VAL A 14 23.78 -6.25 14.84
CA VAL A 14 22.43 -6.68 14.44
C VAL A 14 21.69 -5.58 13.70
N ALA A 15 21.78 -4.33 14.16
CA ALA A 15 21.18 -3.18 13.50
C ALA A 15 21.74 -2.99 12.08
N ALA A 16 23.07 -2.99 11.93
CA ALA A 16 23.72 -2.82 10.63
C ALA A 16 23.40 -3.97 9.65
N LEU A 17 23.35 -5.21 10.15
CA LEU A 17 22.99 -6.37 9.34
C LEU A 17 21.53 -6.33 8.91
N PHE A 18 20.62 -5.98 9.83
CA PHE A 18 19.21 -5.78 9.52
C PHE A 18 18.98 -4.77 8.40
N TYR A 19 19.62 -3.59 8.49
CA TYR A 19 19.52 -2.58 7.43
C TYR A 19 20.04 -3.10 6.10
N ASN A 20 21.13 -3.86 6.12
CA ASN A 20 21.64 -4.52 4.94
C ASN A 20 20.62 -5.47 4.31
N CYS A 21 19.95 -6.32 5.11
CA CYS A 21 18.91 -7.23 4.65
C CYS A 21 17.70 -6.48 4.05
N VAL A 22 17.19 -5.45 4.74
CA VAL A 22 16.05 -4.65 4.24
C VAL A 22 16.40 -3.90 2.95
N ASN A 23 17.65 -3.46 2.82
CA ASN A 23 18.13 -2.80 1.60
C ASN A 23 18.27 -3.76 0.42
N CYS A 24 18.59 -5.04 0.64
CA CYS A 24 18.76 -6.01 -0.44
C CYS A 24 17.54 -6.07 -1.38
N PHE A 25 16.34 -5.93 -0.82
CA PHE A 25 15.08 -5.91 -1.58
C PHE A 25 15.01 -4.82 -2.65
N GLU A 26 15.67 -3.66 -2.43
CA GLU A 26 15.65 -2.55 -3.38
C GLU A 26 16.40 -2.85 -4.69
N TYR A 27 17.30 -3.83 -4.63
CA TYR A 27 18.17 -4.21 -5.74
C TYR A 27 17.65 -5.41 -6.51
N ILE A 28 16.48 -5.95 -6.11
CA ILE A 28 15.85 -7.09 -6.76
C ILE A 28 15.00 -6.61 -7.93
N GLN A 29 15.31 -7.12 -9.12
CA GLN A 29 14.51 -6.96 -10.32
C GLN A 29 13.85 -8.28 -10.68
N LEU A 30 12.70 -8.23 -11.36
CA LEU A 30 12.03 -9.42 -11.89
C LEU A 30 12.25 -9.49 -13.40
N GLY A 31 12.75 -10.63 -13.87
CA GLY A 31 12.99 -10.88 -15.30
C GLY A 31 11.69 -11.04 -16.09
N ARG A 32 11.79 -10.99 -17.42
CA ARG A 32 10.66 -11.08 -18.35
C ARG A 32 9.74 -12.28 -18.17
N HIS A 33 10.22 -13.40 -17.64
CA HIS A 33 9.38 -14.59 -17.37
C HIS A 33 8.23 -14.31 -16.39
N PHE A 34 8.32 -13.23 -15.61
CA PHE A 34 7.28 -12.80 -14.70
C PHE A 34 6.22 -11.91 -15.36
N ALA A 35 6.29 -11.59 -16.66
CA ALA A 35 5.47 -10.54 -17.29
C ALA A 35 3.97 -10.60 -16.95
N ARG A 36 3.37 -11.79 -16.93
CA ARG A 36 1.95 -11.97 -16.60
C ARG A 36 1.62 -11.71 -15.13
N ASP A 37 2.53 -12.05 -14.23
CA ASP A 37 2.33 -12.00 -12.78
C ASP A 37 3.22 -10.94 -12.10
N TYR A 38 3.81 -10.04 -12.88
CA TYR A 38 4.87 -9.14 -12.45
C TYR A 38 4.45 -8.26 -11.29
N GLU A 39 3.30 -7.60 -11.44
CA GLU A 39 2.74 -6.68 -10.46
C GLU A 39 2.48 -7.41 -9.14
N ARG A 40 1.86 -8.59 -9.20
CA ARG A 40 1.60 -9.42 -8.04
C ARG A 40 2.89 -9.90 -7.38
N CYS A 41 3.88 -10.32 -8.16
CA CYS A 41 5.18 -10.76 -7.67
C CYS A 41 5.96 -9.61 -7.03
N GLN A 42 5.99 -8.43 -7.64
CA GLN A 42 6.64 -7.26 -7.09
C GLN A 42 5.99 -6.85 -5.76
N LEU A 43 4.66 -6.81 -5.69
CA LEU A 43 3.95 -6.49 -4.46
C LEU A 43 4.22 -7.52 -3.34
N LYS A 44 4.42 -8.81 -3.67
CA LYS A 44 4.85 -9.80 -2.67
C LYS A 44 6.25 -9.50 -2.11
N VAL A 45 7.18 -9.03 -2.94
CA VAL A 45 8.51 -8.57 -2.51
C VAL A 45 8.35 -7.35 -1.60
N ASP A 46 7.50 -6.40 -1.97
CA ASP A 46 7.26 -5.18 -1.20
C ASP A 46 6.61 -5.48 0.17
N VAL A 47 5.65 -6.42 0.22
CA VAL A 47 5.04 -6.89 1.48
C VAL A 47 6.07 -7.57 2.37
N ALA A 48 6.91 -8.47 1.82
CA ALA A 48 7.96 -9.12 2.59
C ALA A 48 8.97 -8.11 3.15
N ARG A 49 9.41 -7.13 2.34
CA ARG A 49 10.27 -6.02 2.79
C ARG A 49 9.60 -5.21 3.89
N THR A 50 8.32 -4.88 3.72
CA THR A 50 7.55 -4.08 4.67
C THR A 50 7.43 -4.81 6.01
N ARG A 51 7.09 -6.10 6.00
CA ARG A 51 7.00 -6.92 7.21
C ARG A 51 8.35 -7.00 7.95
N LEU A 52 9.45 -7.27 7.24
CA LEU A 52 10.78 -7.28 7.86
C LEU A 52 11.12 -5.91 8.46
N SER A 53 10.83 -4.81 7.75
CA SER A 53 11.04 -3.45 8.28
C SER A 53 10.22 -3.16 9.53
N ARG A 54 9.00 -3.73 9.63
CA ARG A 54 8.10 -3.59 10.79
C ARG A 54 8.67 -4.27 12.01
N TRP A 55 9.32 -5.43 11.86
CA TRP A 55 10.03 -6.09 12.96
C TRP A 55 11.08 -5.17 13.58
N GLY A 56 11.94 -4.53 12.76
CA GLY A 56 12.95 -3.59 13.26
C GLY A 56 12.35 -2.40 14.03
N GLN A 57 11.23 -1.87 13.56
CA GLN A 57 10.48 -0.83 14.30
C GLN A 57 9.92 -1.35 15.62
N THR A 58 9.44 -2.60 15.63
CA THR A 58 8.81 -3.24 16.79
C THR A 58 9.79 -3.47 17.93
N VAL A 59 11.03 -3.86 17.61
CA VAL A 59 12.10 -4.07 18.60
C VAL A 59 12.90 -2.81 18.90
N ALA A 60 12.48 -1.66 18.34
CA ALA A 60 13.20 -0.39 18.45
C ALA A 60 14.69 -0.53 18.11
N ILE A 61 14.99 -1.12 16.95
CA ILE A 61 16.35 -1.57 16.57
C ILE A 61 17.41 -0.46 16.58
N ASN A 62 17.00 0.82 16.51
CA ASN A 62 17.89 1.98 16.58
C ASN A 62 18.09 2.52 17.99
N ASP A 63 17.17 2.21 18.90
CA ASP A 63 17.13 2.81 20.23
C ASP A 63 17.67 1.84 21.30
N ASP A 64 17.68 0.54 20.99
CA ASP A 64 18.19 -0.49 21.89
C ASP A 64 19.68 -0.78 21.63
N PRO A 65 20.58 -0.42 22.58
CA PRO A 65 22.03 -0.53 22.38
C PRO A 65 22.52 -1.97 22.24
N ARG A 66 21.70 -2.97 22.61
CA ARG A 66 22.05 -4.39 22.42
C ARG A 66 22.18 -4.74 20.94
N PHE A 67 21.50 -4.02 20.04
CA PHE A 67 21.57 -4.27 18.60
C PHE A 67 22.74 -3.56 17.90
N ASP A 68 23.38 -2.59 18.56
CA ASP A 68 24.52 -1.84 18.03
C ASP A 68 25.87 -2.51 18.30
N THR A 69 25.94 -3.38 19.30
CA THR A 69 27.13 -4.18 19.57
C THR A 69 27.28 -5.35 18.60
N VAL A 70 28.48 -5.57 18.08
CA VAL A 70 28.79 -6.72 17.19
C VAL A 70 28.63 -8.05 17.93
N GLU A 71 29.06 -8.09 19.19
CA GLU A 71 28.96 -9.25 20.08
C GLU A 71 28.11 -8.85 21.28
N SER A 72 26.82 -9.19 21.23
CA SER A 72 25.90 -9.02 22.35
C SER A 72 25.95 -10.27 23.24
N GLU A 73 25.86 -10.10 24.56
CA GLU A 73 25.73 -11.22 25.52
C GLU A 73 24.29 -11.77 25.57
N ASP A 74 23.32 -11.02 25.03
CA ASP A 74 21.92 -11.43 25.01
C ASP A 74 21.69 -12.55 23.99
N ARG A 75 21.24 -13.71 24.49
CA ARG A 75 21.01 -14.90 23.66
C ARG A 75 19.97 -14.68 22.57
N HIS A 76 18.91 -13.91 22.82
CA HIS A 76 17.90 -13.62 21.80
C HIS A 76 18.47 -12.71 20.72
N VAL A 77 19.32 -11.76 21.08
CA VAL A 77 20.02 -10.88 20.13
C VAL A 77 21.02 -11.67 19.28
N GLN A 78 21.76 -12.62 19.87
CA GLN A 78 22.63 -13.54 19.13
C GLN A 78 21.85 -14.42 18.15
N GLN A 79 20.69 -14.95 18.56
CA GLN A 79 19.82 -15.72 17.68
C GLN A 79 19.25 -14.87 16.54
N ALA A 80 18.86 -13.62 16.82
CA ALA A 80 18.42 -12.68 15.80
C ALA A 80 19.54 -12.39 14.79
N LYS A 81 20.78 -12.23 15.27
CA LYS A 81 21.95 -12.09 14.39
C LYS A 81 22.10 -13.29 13.46
N SER A 82 21.99 -14.52 13.98
CA SER A 82 22.07 -15.74 13.17
C SER A 82 21.01 -15.76 12.07
N ILE A 83 19.76 -15.45 12.39
CA ILE A 83 18.67 -15.42 11.40
C ILE A 83 18.92 -14.35 10.33
N LEU A 84 19.40 -13.17 10.72
CA LEU A 84 19.73 -12.12 9.77
C LEU A 84 20.93 -12.49 8.86
N VAL A 85 21.90 -13.26 9.38
CA VAL A 85 22.98 -13.84 8.56
C VAL A 85 22.40 -14.82 7.55
N GLU A 86 21.48 -15.70 7.96
CA GLU A 86 20.80 -16.62 7.04
C GLU A 86 20.01 -15.88 5.94
N ILE A 87 19.35 -14.76 6.27
CA ILE A 87 18.72 -13.89 5.26
C ILE A 87 19.76 -13.30 4.29
N ALA A 88 20.91 -12.86 4.80
CA ALA A 88 21.99 -12.32 3.97
C ALA A 88 22.56 -13.38 3.02
N ASP A 89 22.81 -14.60 3.53
CA ASP A 89 23.30 -15.74 2.76
C ASP A 89 22.30 -16.15 1.66
N LEU A 90 20.99 -16.15 1.97
CA LEU A 90 19.93 -16.38 0.97
C LEU A 90 20.02 -15.38 -0.19
N PHE A 91 20.20 -14.09 0.10
CA PHE A 91 20.36 -13.09 -0.96
C PHE A 91 21.63 -13.30 -1.78
N GLU A 92 22.75 -13.69 -1.15
CA GLU A 92 23.99 -13.99 -1.86
C GLU A 92 23.87 -15.20 -2.79
N ASP A 93 23.20 -16.26 -2.33
CA ASP A 93 22.90 -17.45 -3.12
C ASP A 93 22.06 -17.10 -4.37
N LEU A 94 21.01 -16.30 -4.18
CA LEU A 94 20.14 -15.85 -5.25
C LEU A 94 20.86 -14.92 -6.24
N GLN A 95 21.72 -14.02 -5.75
CA GLN A 95 22.55 -13.18 -6.60
C GLN A 95 23.57 -14.01 -7.39
N THR A 96 24.14 -15.05 -6.78
CA THR A 96 25.06 -15.99 -7.43
C THR A 96 24.33 -16.78 -8.52
N ALA A 97 23.11 -17.26 -8.25
CA ALA A 97 22.26 -17.90 -9.25
C ALA A 97 21.92 -16.95 -10.41
N SER A 98 21.60 -15.69 -10.11
CA SER A 98 21.34 -14.64 -11.10
C SER A 98 22.55 -14.43 -12.04
N ARG A 99 23.75 -14.30 -11.47
CA ARG A 99 25.00 -14.15 -12.27
C ARG A 99 25.23 -15.35 -13.17
N ARG A 100 25.09 -16.57 -12.65
CA ARG A 100 25.24 -17.81 -13.45
C ARG A 100 24.25 -17.87 -14.61
N TYR A 101 23.04 -17.35 -14.42
CA TYR A 101 22.05 -17.24 -15.49
C TYR A 101 22.48 -16.22 -16.53
N THR A 102 22.88 -15.01 -16.12
CA THR A 102 23.29 -13.93 -17.04
C THR A 102 24.46 -14.31 -17.95
N THR A 103 25.42 -15.11 -17.45
CA THR A 103 26.56 -15.59 -18.25
C THR A 103 26.13 -16.59 -19.35
N ARG A 104 24.99 -17.27 -19.18
CA ARG A 104 24.54 -18.34 -20.07
C ARG A 104 23.41 -17.91 -21.02
N ALA A 105 22.64 -16.89 -20.66
CA ALA A 105 21.47 -16.46 -21.40
C ALA A 105 21.80 -15.54 -22.59
N LYS A 106 20.99 -15.60 -23.65
CA LYS A 106 21.02 -14.63 -24.76
C LYS A 106 20.43 -13.28 -24.30
N GLN A 107 20.81 -12.18 -24.95
CA GLN A 107 20.40 -10.81 -24.59
C GLN A 107 18.87 -10.63 -24.41
N GLU A 108 18.06 -11.29 -25.24
CA GLU A 108 16.58 -11.24 -25.16
C GLU A 108 16.02 -11.82 -23.84
N GLY A 109 16.72 -12.74 -23.19
CA GLY A 109 16.33 -13.33 -21.90
C GLY A 109 16.68 -12.47 -20.69
N LEU A 110 17.37 -11.34 -20.90
CA LEU A 110 17.86 -10.45 -19.83
C LEU A 110 16.98 -9.22 -19.63
N GLU A 111 15.88 -9.07 -20.39
CA GLU A 111 14.96 -7.96 -20.21
C GLU A 111 14.28 -8.01 -18.83
N HIS A 112 14.19 -6.83 -18.19
CA HIS A 112 13.60 -6.64 -16.87
C HIS A 112 12.32 -5.83 -16.97
N LEU A 113 11.39 -6.12 -16.08
CA LEU A 113 10.11 -5.43 -16.01
C LEU A 113 10.25 -4.20 -15.11
N GLN A 114 9.67 -3.08 -15.56
CA GLN A 114 9.80 -1.80 -14.89
C GLN A 114 8.52 -1.43 -14.13
N VAL A 115 8.70 -0.89 -12.93
CA VAL A 115 7.61 -0.37 -12.07
C VAL A 115 6.80 0.73 -12.77
N GLN A 116 7.43 1.48 -13.68
CA GLN A 116 6.77 2.54 -14.46
C GLN A 116 5.69 2.01 -15.41
N ASN A 117 5.77 0.73 -15.77
CA ASN A 117 4.83 0.07 -16.69
C ASN A 117 3.71 -0.68 -15.96
N MET A 118 3.63 -0.58 -14.63
CA MET A 118 2.56 -1.19 -13.85
C MET A 118 1.22 -0.46 -14.05
N GLN A 119 0.14 -1.19 -13.89
CA GLN A 119 -1.20 -0.63 -13.74
C GLN A 119 -1.27 0.31 -12.51
N PRO A 120 -2.21 1.29 -12.50
CA PRO A 120 -2.26 2.33 -11.47
C PRO A 120 -2.35 1.80 -10.02
N VAL A 121 -3.13 0.75 -9.78
CA VAL A 121 -3.34 0.19 -8.42
C VAL A 121 -2.07 -0.47 -7.86
N PRO A 122 -1.43 -1.45 -8.55
CA PRO A 122 -0.15 -1.99 -8.10
C PRO A 122 0.95 -0.95 -7.97
N GLN A 123 1.01 0.04 -8.87
CA GLN A 123 2.01 1.11 -8.80
C GLN A 123 1.82 1.98 -7.55
N LYS A 124 0.58 2.37 -7.24
CA LYS A 124 0.23 3.12 -6.03
C LYS A 124 0.63 2.35 -4.77
N LEU A 125 0.31 1.06 -4.71
CA LEU A 125 0.67 0.19 -3.59
C LEU A 125 2.19 0.03 -3.43
N HIS A 126 2.91 -0.23 -4.53
CA HIS A 126 4.37 -0.31 -4.53
C HIS A 126 4.99 0.97 -3.95
N ASN A 127 4.56 2.14 -4.44
CA ASN A 127 5.05 3.43 -3.95
C ASN A 127 4.74 3.65 -2.46
N ARG A 128 3.55 3.23 -2.00
CA ARG A 128 3.17 3.32 -0.59
C ARG A 128 4.05 2.45 0.29
N LEU A 129 4.22 1.17 -0.06
CA LEU A 129 5.05 0.22 0.68
C LEU A 129 6.52 0.66 0.71
N LYS A 130 7.04 1.14 -0.43
CA LYS A 130 8.37 1.73 -0.51
C LYS A 130 8.52 2.93 0.43
N ALA A 131 7.56 3.86 0.43
CA ALA A 131 7.60 5.04 1.28
C ALA A 131 7.58 4.70 2.78
N ILE A 132 6.83 3.68 3.19
CA ILE A 132 6.81 3.18 4.57
C ILE A 132 8.21 2.72 4.98
N VAL A 133 8.82 1.84 4.19
CA VAL A 133 10.15 1.29 4.50
C VAL A 133 11.20 2.41 4.52
N SER A 134 11.18 3.32 3.54
CA SER A 134 12.10 4.45 3.51
C SER A 134 11.97 5.37 4.73
N ARG A 135 10.75 5.58 5.27
CA ARG A 135 10.55 6.35 6.51
C ARG A 135 11.18 5.68 7.72
N ARG A 136 11.14 4.35 7.81
CA ARG A 136 11.73 3.55 8.90
C ARG A 136 13.26 3.54 8.90
N GLN A 137 13.86 3.64 7.71
CA GLN A 137 15.31 3.58 7.52
C GLN A 137 16.00 4.96 7.57
N LYS A 138 15.26 6.06 7.78
CA LYS A 138 15.83 7.42 7.81
C LYS A 138 16.97 7.50 8.85
N GLY A 139 18.14 7.94 8.39
CA GLY A 139 19.34 8.12 9.22
C GLY A 139 20.39 7.02 9.08
N THR A 140 20.14 5.98 8.29
CA THR A 140 21.10 4.90 8.06
C THR A 140 21.85 5.08 6.74
N GLY A 141 23.18 5.02 6.80
CA GLY A 141 24.01 5.07 5.60
C GLY A 141 23.82 3.80 4.78
N LEU A 142 23.12 3.87 3.66
CA LEU A 142 22.93 2.73 2.77
C LEU A 142 24.13 2.65 1.83
N LEU A 143 24.88 1.54 1.89
CA LEU A 143 25.82 1.20 0.82
C LEU A 143 25.02 0.94 -0.46
N GLN A 144 25.41 1.59 -1.56
CA GLN A 144 24.86 1.29 -2.88
C GLN A 144 25.28 -0.12 -3.27
N LYS A 145 24.30 -0.97 -3.57
CA LYS A 145 24.53 -2.35 -4.02
C LYS A 145 24.28 -2.46 -5.52
N ALA A 146 24.84 -3.49 -6.13
CA ALA A 146 24.58 -3.79 -7.52
C ALA A 146 23.19 -4.42 -7.68
N ALA A 147 22.35 -3.84 -8.55
CA ALA A 147 21.07 -4.43 -8.92
C ALA A 147 21.27 -5.81 -9.58
N TRP A 148 20.36 -6.73 -9.28
CA TRP A 148 20.35 -8.09 -9.81
C TRP A 148 18.91 -8.57 -10.01
N ALA A 149 18.72 -9.66 -10.76
CA ALA A 149 17.39 -10.10 -11.15
C ALA A 149 17.10 -11.55 -10.80
N LEU A 150 15.85 -11.79 -10.40
CA LEU A 150 15.24 -13.11 -10.35
C LEU A 150 14.65 -13.44 -11.72
N TYR A 151 15.12 -14.53 -12.32
CA TYR A 151 14.71 -14.94 -13.68
C TYR A 151 13.66 -16.04 -13.69
N ASP A 152 13.48 -16.76 -12.59
CA ASP A 152 12.60 -17.93 -12.51
C ASP A 152 11.74 -17.94 -11.25
N GLU A 153 10.53 -18.50 -11.39
CA GLU A 153 9.53 -18.59 -10.33
C GLU A 153 9.99 -19.43 -9.13
N LYS A 154 10.87 -20.42 -9.35
CA LYS A 154 11.37 -21.30 -8.28
C LYS A 154 12.19 -20.49 -7.29
N ASN A 155 13.17 -19.72 -7.76
CA ASN A 155 13.99 -18.85 -6.92
C ASN A 155 13.16 -17.75 -6.25
N PHE A 156 12.18 -17.19 -6.95
CA PHE A 156 11.24 -16.22 -6.36
C PHE A 156 10.43 -16.81 -5.20
N ARG A 157 9.81 -17.98 -5.39
CA ARG A 157 9.02 -18.64 -4.34
C ARG A 157 9.89 -19.06 -3.15
N LYS A 158 11.09 -19.59 -3.41
CA LYS A 158 12.09 -19.90 -2.36
C LYS A 158 12.35 -18.66 -1.51
N MET A 159 12.67 -17.55 -2.16
CA MET A 159 12.96 -16.28 -1.48
C MET A 159 11.80 -15.81 -0.59
N ILE A 160 10.58 -15.75 -1.14
CA ILE A 160 9.41 -15.27 -0.38
C ILE A 160 9.11 -16.19 0.82
N ASN A 161 9.20 -17.50 0.64
CA ASN A 161 8.92 -18.46 1.71
C ASN A 161 9.96 -18.36 2.84
N GLU A 162 11.25 -18.44 2.51
CA GLU A 162 12.32 -18.41 3.51
C GLU A 162 12.34 -17.07 4.26
N ILE A 163 12.19 -15.94 3.58
CA ILE A 163 12.09 -14.62 4.24
C ILE A 163 10.89 -14.55 5.17
N THR A 164 9.75 -15.12 4.79
CA THR A 164 8.54 -15.17 5.62
C THR A 164 8.78 -16.00 6.88
N GLU A 165 9.45 -17.14 6.75
CA GLU A 165 9.82 -18.02 7.87
C GLU A 165 10.83 -17.34 8.81
N PHE A 166 11.90 -16.77 8.26
CA PHE A 166 12.91 -16.03 9.02
C PHE A 166 12.31 -14.82 9.75
N THR A 167 11.44 -14.05 9.09
CA THR A 167 10.76 -12.92 9.74
C THR A 167 9.85 -13.40 10.88
N SER A 168 9.16 -14.53 10.70
CA SER A 168 8.35 -15.13 11.77
C SER A 168 9.20 -15.61 12.94
N ALA A 169 10.38 -16.18 12.66
CA ALA A 169 11.34 -16.56 13.70
C ALA A 169 11.86 -15.34 14.48
N LEU A 170 12.18 -14.25 13.79
CA LEU A 170 12.57 -12.97 14.41
C LEU A 170 11.46 -12.39 15.31
N GLU A 171 10.21 -12.43 14.85
CA GLU A 171 9.05 -11.99 15.65
C GLU A 171 8.84 -12.87 16.90
N ASN A 172 9.11 -14.17 16.81
CA ASN A 172 8.98 -15.09 17.94
C ASN A 172 10.07 -14.91 19.01
N LEU A 173 11.26 -14.43 18.63
CA LEU A 173 12.34 -14.10 19.58
C LEU A 173 12.01 -12.86 20.43
N PHE A 174 11.24 -11.92 19.87
CA PHE A 174 10.84 -10.68 20.53
C PHE A 174 9.31 -10.50 20.47
N PRO A 175 8.56 -11.30 21.26
CA PRO A 175 7.12 -11.26 21.21
C PRO A 175 6.59 -9.91 21.72
N VAL A 176 5.81 -9.25 20.87
CA VAL A 176 5.06 -8.05 21.23
C VAL A 176 3.57 -8.34 21.30
N LYS A 177 2.82 -7.49 22.02
CA LYS A 177 1.37 -7.59 22.09
C LYS A 177 0.77 -7.47 20.69
N GLU A 178 -0.24 -8.29 20.41
CA GLU A 178 -0.96 -8.29 19.13
C GLU A 178 -1.51 -6.91 18.76
N SER A 179 -1.98 -6.16 19.75
CA SER A 179 -2.47 -4.79 19.56
C SER A 179 -1.42 -3.85 18.96
N VAL A 180 -0.14 -4.01 19.32
CA VAL A 180 0.96 -3.20 18.78
C VAL A 180 1.24 -3.59 17.33
N ARG A 181 1.28 -4.90 17.03
CA ARG A 181 1.48 -5.39 15.65
C ARG A 181 0.39 -4.87 14.71
N ARG A 182 -0.86 -5.01 15.15
CA ARG A 182 -2.05 -4.53 14.43
C ARG A 182 -2.03 -3.01 14.24
N MET A 183 -1.73 -2.24 15.29
CA MET A 183 -1.64 -0.78 15.21
C MET A 183 -0.60 -0.33 14.16
N LEU A 184 0.58 -0.97 14.12
CA LEU A 184 1.61 -0.65 13.12
C LEU A 184 1.09 -0.90 11.70
N VAL A 185 0.42 -2.04 11.47
CA VAL A 185 -0.20 -2.38 10.17
C VAL A 185 -1.30 -1.39 9.79
N GLU A 186 -2.16 -1.01 10.73
CA GLU A 186 -3.23 -0.03 10.48
C GLU A 186 -2.67 1.32 10.02
N MET A 187 -1.58 1.80 10.65
CA MET A 187 -0.91 3.04 10.24
C MET A 187 -0.24 2.90 8.86
N GLU A 188 0.35 1.73 8.55
CA GLU A 188 0.95 1.49 7.24
C GLU A 188 -0.07 1.68 6.12
N ILE A 189 -1.27 1.15 6.27
CA ILE A 189 -2.28 1.17 5.22
C ILE A 189 -3.32 2.28 5.40
N GLU A 190 -3.19 3.18 6.36
CA GLU A 190 -4.13 4.30 6.65
C GLU A 190 -4.57 5.09 5.40
N GLU A 191 -3.65 5.35 4.49
CA GLU A 191 -3.92 6.09 3.24
C GLU A 191 -4.50 5.21 2.11
N VAL A 192 -4.59 3.89 2.32
CA VAL A 192 -5.15 2.93 1.35
C VAL A 192 -6.66 2.82 1.58
N ASN A 193 -7.41 3.51 0.73
CA ASN A 193 -8.82 3.83 0.94
C ASN A 193 -9.70 3.49 -0.28
N ASP A 194 -9.33 2.47 -1.04
CA ASP A 194 -10.09 2.01 -2.20
C ASP A 194 -10.15 0.47 -2.24
N GLU A 195 -11.31 -0.06 -2.64
CA GLU A 195 -11.56 -1.51 -2.70
C GLU A 195 -10.55 -2.26 -3.58
N PRO A 196 -10.18 -1.78 -4.79
CA PRO A 196 -9.19 -2.48 -5.62
C PRO A 196 -7.82 -2.61 -4.95
N SER A 197 -7.34 -1.54 -4.30
CA SER A 197 -6.05 -1.57 -3.59
C SER A 197 -6.11 -2.47 -2.37
N LEU A 198 -7.18 -2.42 -1.58
CA LEU A 198 -7.31 -3.28 -0.40
C LEU A 198 -7.46 -4.76 -0.76
N THR A 199 -8.19 -5.09 -1.83
CA THR A 199 -8.33 -6.46 -2.35
C THR A 199 -6.97 -6.97 -2.84
N THR A 200 -6.27 -6.16 -3.63
CA THR A 200 -4.92 -6.50 -4.09
C THR A 200 -3.97 -6.73 -2.92
N LEU A 201 -4.01 -5.87 -1.89
CA LEU A 201 -3.17 -5.97 -0.71
C LEU A 201 -3.47 -7.21 0.14
N GLN A 202 -4.76 -7.52 0.34
CA GLN A 202 -5.21 -8.76 0.97
C GLN A 202 -4.61 -9.98 0.25
N ASP A 203 -4.80 -10.05 -1.07
CA ASP A 203 -4.37 -11.18 -1.91
C ASP A 203 -2.86 -11.42 -1.89
N VAL A 204 -2.05 -10.35 -1.90
CA VAL A 204 -0.59 -10.49 -1.86
C VAL A 204 -0.05 -10.80 -0.47
N ALA A 205 -0.79 -10.45 0.59
CA ALA A 205 -0.38 -10.63 1.99
C ALA A 205 -0.78 -11.98 2.60
N THR A 206 -1.80 -12.68 2.07
CA THR A 206 -2.41 -13.88 2.67
C THR A 206 -1.43 -14.94 3.22
N ASN A 207 -0.29 -15.15 2.56
CA ASN A 207 0.69 -16.17 2.95
C ASN A 207 2.03 -15.61 3.44
N SER A 208 2.18 -14.29 3.51
CA SER A 208 3.44 -13.62 3.84
C SER A 208 3.32 -12.67 5.02
N ASP A 209 2.15 -12.06 5.23
CA ASP A 209 1.87 -11.13 6.32
C ASP A 209 0.39 -11.25 6.72
N SER A 210 0.12 -12.17 7.65
CA SER A 210 -1.24 -12.49 8.09
C SER A 210 -1.94 -11.31 8.75
N VAL A 211 -1.21 -10.48 9.49
CA VAL A 211 -1.76 -9.29 10.14
C VAL A 211 -2.16 -8.26 9.08
N LEU A 212 -1.32 -8.01 8.08
CA LEU A 212 -1.66 -7.14 6.96
C LEU A 212 -2.87 -7.65 6.16
N SER A 213 -2.92 -8.94 5.86
CA SER A 213 -4.05 -9.55 5.16
C SER A 213 -5.36 -9.40 5.97
N GLN A 214 -5.30 -9.61 7.28
CA GLN A 214 -6.45 -9.45 8.17
C GLN A 214 -6.93 -7.99 8.22
N VAL A 215 -6.04 -7.03 8.43
CA VAL A 215 -6.43 -5.61 8.51
C VAL A 215 -6.97 -5.13 7.16
N ALA A 216 -6.39 -5.58 6.03
CA ALA A 216 -6.94 -5.29 4.70
C ALA A 216 -8.35 -5.88 4.53
N THR A 217 -8.58 -7.11 4.98
CA THR A 217 -9.90 -7.77 4.96
C THR A 217 -10.92 -7.00 5.79
N GLU A 218 -10.58 -6.64 7.03
CA GLU A 218 -11.47 -5.88 7.91
C GLU A 218 -11.83 -4.52 7.31
N ARG A 219 -10.86 -3.84 6.68
CA ARG A 219 -11.12 -2.60 5.95
C ARG A 219 -11.99 -2.82 4.71
N LEU A 220 -11.83 -3.91 3.97
CA LEU A 220 -12.71 -4.23 2.85
C LEU A 220 -14.17 -4.40 3.29
N GLU A 221 -14.39 -5.08 4.42
CA GLU A 221 -15.74 -5.26 4.97
C GLU A 221 -16.34 -3.93 5.44
N ILE A 222 -15.51 -3.01 5.89
CA ILE A 222 -15.90 -1.62 6.14
C ILE A 222 -16.29 -0.96 4.79
N TYR A 223 -15.43 -1.02 3.76
CA TYR A 223 -15.65 -0.45 2.41
C TYR A 223 -16.92 -0.93 1.71
N ARG A 224 -17.29 -2.19 1.87
CA ARG A 224 -18.49 -2.76 1.23
C ARG A 224 -19.79 -2.13 1.72
N GLY A 225 -19.80 -1.47 2.88
CA GLY A 225 -21.01 -0.98 3.52
C GLY A 225 -21.97 -2.13 3.87
N ARG A 226 -22.89 -1.90 4.81
CA ARG A 226 -23.93 -2.89 5.10
C ARG A 226 -25.28 -2.32 4.74
N ASN A 227 -25.92 -2.94 3.75
CA ASN A 227 -27.31 -2.68 3.40
C ASN A 227 -28.08 -3.97 3.65
N TYR A 228 -28.98 -3.95 4.62
CA TYR A 228 -29.65 -5.16 5.08
C TYR A 228 -31.14 -4.89 5.33
N VAL A 229 -31.97 -5.86 4.94
CA VAL A 229 -33.40 -5.89 5.27
C VAL A 229 -33.77 -7.26 5.80
N LYS A 230 -34.42 -7.30 6.97
CA LYS A 230 -34.73 -8.55 7.66
C LYS A 230 -36.00 -9.24 7.12
N ASN A 231 -37.01 -8.46 6.73
CA ASN A 231 -38.24 -9.00 6.15
C ASN A 231 -38.79 -8.06 5.06
N VAL A 232 -39.17 -8.62 3.91
CA VAL A 232 -39.76 -7.87 2.79
C VAL A 232 -41.06 -8.55 2.39
N GLN A 233 -42.15 -7.79 2.40
CA GLN A 233 -43.46 -8.22 1.92
C GLN A 233 -43.89 -7.26 0.81
N GLY A 234 -44.01 -7.78 -0.41
CA GLY A 234 -44.46 -7.03 -1.58
C GLY A 234 -45.73 -7.63 -2.14
N GLU A 235 -46.72 -6.79 -2.41
CA GLU A 235 -47.91 -7.13 -3.19
C GLU A 235 -47.85 -6.42 -4.56
N GLU A 236 -48.43 -7.05 -5.57
CA GLU A 236 -48.53 -6.53 -6.95
C GLU A 236 -47.17 -6.28 -7.62
N SER A 237 -46.90 -5.07 -8.11
CA SER A 237 -45.70 -4.70 -8.88
C SER A 237 -44.64 -3.96 -8.05
N ALA A 238 -44.68 -4.14 -6.73
CA ALA A 238 -43.73 -3.50 -5.83
C ALA A 238 -42.32 -4.11 -5.95
N HIS A 239 -41.28 -3.26 -5.84
CA HIS A 239 -39.89 -3.71 -5.91
C HIS A 239 -39.03 -3.10 -4.81
N VAL A 240 -38.13 -3.93 -4.24
CA VAL A 240 -37.08 -3.50 -3.31
C VAL A 240 -35.73 -3.63 -3.99
N ARG A 241 -34.90 -2.62 -3.80
CA ARG A 241 -33.47 -2.67 -4.10
C ARG A 241 -32.69 -2.53 -2.79
N VAL A 242 -31.77 -3.46 -2.57
CA VAL A 242 -30.83 -3.41 -1.44
C VAL A 242 -29.43 -3.34 -2.01
N GLY A 243 -28.68 -2.30 -1.63
CA GLY A 243 -27.37 -2.02 -2.21
C GLY A 243 -27.17 -0.54 -2.46
N ASN A 244 -25.92 -0.11 -2.64
CA ASN A 244 -25.63 1.28 -2.98
C ASN A 244 -25.79 1.49 -4.50
N GLU A 245 -26.25 2.67 -4.89
CA GLU A 245 -26.39 3.11 -6.27
C GLU A 245 -25.46 4.30 -6.51
N TRP A 246 -24.55 4.15 -7.49
CA TRP A 246 -23.59 5.18 -7.87
C TRP A 246 -23.76 5.53 -9.35
N THR A 247 -23.81 6.83 -9.63
CA THR A 247 -23.73 7.33 -11.01
C THR A 247 -22.31 7.20 -11.57
N GLU A 248 -22.17 7.07 -12.89
CA GLU A 248 -20.86 6.98 -13.57
C GLU A 248 -19.93 8.16 -13.21
N ALA A 249 -20.51 9.35 -13.03
CA ALA A 249 -19.80 10.55 -12.56
C ALA A 249 -19.36 10.49 -11.09
N ALA A 250 -20.08 9.73 -10.24
CA ALA A 250 -19.67 9.51 -8.85
C ALA A 250 -18.52 8.50 -8.75
N LEU A 251 -18.42 7.55 -9.69
CA LEU A 251 -17.34 6.57 -9.77
C LEU A 251 -16.02 7.16 -10.32
N SER A 252 -16.09 8.25 -11.10
CA SER A 252 -14.93 8.91 -11.71
C SER A 252 -14.25 9.95 -10.83
N CYS A 253 -14.80 10.27 -9.65
CA CYS A 253 -14.22 11.26 -8.75
C CYS A 253 -13.13 10.63 -7.86
N SER A 254 -11.93 11.23 -7.86
CA SER A 254 -10.77 10.80 -7.07
C SER A 254 -10.83 11.22 -5.59
N LEU A 255 -11.84 12.00 -5.20
CA LEU A 255 -12.24 12.20 -3.81
C LEU A 255 -13.13 11.00 -3.45
N GLY A 256 -12.58 10.08 -2.65
CA GLY A 256 -13.21 8.81 -2.30
C GLY A 256 -14.70 8.92 -1.98
N LEU A 257 -15.41 7.83 -2.25
CA LEU A 257 -16.86 7.70 -2.03
C LEU A 257 -17.25 8.29 -0.65
N PRO A 258 -18.33 9.09 -0.57
CA PRO A 258 -18.75 9.70 0.68
C PRO A 258 -18.89 8.63 1.77
N GLY A 259 -18.50 9.00 3.00
CA GLY A 259 -18.35 8.11 4.14
C GLY A 259 -19.50 7.12 4.33
N GLN A 260 -19.14 5.90 4.73
CA GLN A 260 -20.04 4.76 4.90
C GLN A 260 -21.28 5.07 5.73
N THR A 261 -22.38 4.46 5.30
CA THR A 261 -23.57 4.28 6.12
C THR A 261 -23.84 2.79 6.29
N SER A 262 -24.36 2.41 7.46
CA SER A 262 -25.02 1.12 7.66
C SER A 262 -26.51 1.37 7.53
N ASN A 263 -27.14 0.82 6.48
CA ASN A 263 -28.57 0.95 6.25
C ASN A 263 -29.25 -0.36 6.63
N GLU A 264 -30.05 -0.33 7.70
CA GLU A 264 -30.77 -1.50 8.20
C GLU A 264 -32.27 -1.25 8.24
N ALA A 265 -33.05 -2.18 7.70
CA ALA A 265 -34.51 -2.16 7.77
C ALA A 265 -35.04 -3.46 8.40
N GLY A 266 -35.86 -3.32 9.44
CA GLY A 266 -36.44 -4.46 10.16
C GLY A 266 -37.53 -5.19 9.36
N SER A 267 -38.54 -4.47 8.86
CA SER A 267 -39.56 -5.04 7.97
C SER A 267 -40.06 -3.99 7.01
N VAL A 268 -40.15 -4.33 5.73
CA VAL A 268 -40.65 -3.46 4.67
C VAL A 268 -41.89 -4.10 4.06
N MET A 269 -43.02 -3.39 4.13
CA MET A 269 -44.27 -3.79 3.47
C MET A 269 -44.56 -2.83 2.33
N MET A 270 -44.88 -3.36 1.16
CA MET A 270 -45.13 -2.57 -0.04
C MET A 270 -46.35 -3.11 -0.79
N LYS A 271 -47.13 -2.21 -1.38
CA LYS A 271 -48.29 -2.56 -2.22
C LYS A 271 -48.26 -1.71 -3.50
N GLY A 272 -49.00 -2.14 -4.52
CA GLY A 272 -49.15 -1.39 -5.76
C GLY A 272 -47.86 -1.34 -6.58
N THR A 273 -47.44 -0.13 -6.95
CA THR A 273 -46.25 0.15 -7.76
C THR A 273 -45.09 0.72 -6.94
N SER A 274 -45.07 0.47 -5.63
CA SER A 274 -44.10 1.03 -4.70
C SER A 274 -42.66 0.57 -5.01
N ALA A 275 -41.71 1.52 -4.93
CA ALA A 275 -40.28 1.29 -5.10
C ALA A 275 -39.54 1.65 -3.81
N VAL A 276 -38.85 0.69 -3.19
CA VAL A 276 -38.08 0.92 -1.96
C VAL A 276 -36.60 0.68 -2.23
N HIS A 277 -35.75 1.62 -1.86
CA HIS A 277 -34.29 1.50 -1.94
C HIS A 277 -33.70 1.55 -0.53
N ILE A 278 -32.92 0.54 -0.19
CA ILE A 278 -32.20 0.41 1.08
C ILE A 278 -30.71 0.42 0.73
N GLY A 279 -30.13 1.61 0.78
CA GLY A 279 -28.74 1.85 0.45
C GLY A 279 -28.49 3.31 0.14
N ASN A 280 -27.22 3.66 -0.06
CA ASN A 280 -26.87 5.02 -0.46
C ASN A 280 -27.16 5.22 -1.94
N SER A 281 -27.75 6.35 -2.30
CA SER A 281 -27.79 6.83 -3.68
C SER A 281 -26.90 8.07 -3.80
N SER A 282 -25.83 7.97 -4.60
CA SER A 282 -24.92 9.09 -4.84
C SER A 282 -25.09 9.61 -6.27
N THR A 283 -25.75 10.76 -6.36
CA THR A 283 -25.85 11.57 -7.57
C THR A 283 -25.02 12.83 -7.37
N TYR A 284 -24.21 13.21 -8.36
CA TYR A 284 -23.36 14.40 -8.25
C TYR A 284 -24.25 15.66 -8.26
N ARG A 285 -24.44 16.30 -7.10
CA ARG A 285 -24.96 17.68 -7.00
C ARG A 285 -23.89 18.56 -6.37
N TYR A 286 -23.45 19.56 -7.12
CA TYR A 286 -22.39 20.54 -6.79
C TYR A 286 -22.56 21.27 -5.44
N THR A 287 -23.70 21.13 -4.77
CA THR A 287 -24.02 21.84 -3.53
C THR A 287 -23.43 21.21 -2.26
N GLY A 288 -22.95 19.96 -2.30
CA GLY A 288 -22.40 19.26 -1.13
C GLY A 288 -20.94 19.62 -0.77
N LEU A 289 -20.16 20.10 -1.75
CA LEU A 289 -18.73 20.42 -1.59
C LEU A 289 -18.46 21.59 -0.62
N ILE A 290 -19.42 22.51 -0.48
CA ILE A 290 -19.27 23.68 0.41
C ILE A 290 -19.52 23.29 1.88
N VAL A 291 -20.48 22.39 2.12
CA VAL A 291 -20.90 22.04 3.50
C VAL A 291 -19.89 21.13 4.19
N ASP A 292 -19.32 20.15 3.47
CA ASP A 292 -18.39 19.19 4.05
C ASP A 292 -17.00 19.78 4.32
N MET A 293 -16.58 20.75 3.48
CA MET A 293 -15.38 21.54 3.75
C MET A 293 -15.56 22.48 4.95
N GLU A 294 -16.72 23.12 5.11
CA GLU A 294 -16.99 23.96 6.28
C GLU A 294 -17.03 23.15 7.59
N GLN A 295 -17.63 21.95 7.58
CA GLN A 295 -17.68 21.09 8.78
C GLN A 295 -16.31 20.54 9.20
N ARG A 296 -15.47 20.11 8.25
CA ARG A 296 -14.09 19.69 8.56
C ARG A 296 -13.21 20.85 9.02
N PHE A 297 -13.45 22.07 8.54
CA PHE A 297 -12.68 23.25 8.97
C PHE A 297 -13.03 23.70 10.40
N ASP A 298 -14.33 23.67 10.76
CA ASP A 298 -14.77 24.01 12.12
C ASP A 298 -14.23 23.00 13.16
N TYR A 299 -13.98 21.75 12.77
CA TYR A 299 -13.33 20.74 13.63
C TYR A 299 -11.82 21.00 13.85
N ILE A 300 -11.12 21.57 12.87
CA ILE A 300 -9.65 21.74 12.92
C ILE A 300 -9.23 23.10 13.50
N CYS A 301 -9.95 24.19 13.22
CA CYS A 301 -9.47 25.54 13.55
C CYS A 301 -10.02 26.17 14.83
N GLY A 302 -11.08 25.63 15.43
CA GLY A 302 -11.74 26.27 16.58
C GLY A 302 -12.31 27.66 16.24
N THR A 303 -13.35 28.08 16.98
CA THR A 303 -14.19 29.25 16.65
C THR A 303 -13.47 30.61 16.60
N ARG A 304 -12.19 30.70 16.97
CA ARG A 304 -11.44 31.96 17.11
C ARG A 304 -10.80 32.50 15.82
N TYR A 305 -10.64 31.68 14.77
CA TYR A 305 -10.00 32.08 13.50
C TYR A 305 -10.91 32.00 12.26
N ARG A 306 -12.22 31.87 12.48
CA ARG A 306 -13.23 31.59 11.44
C ARG A 306 -13.23 32.59 10.27
N SER A 307 -13.04 33.88 10.54
CA SER A 307 -13.11 34.93 9.49
C SER A 307 -11.89 34.97 8.57
N VAL A 308 -10.69 34.70 9.10
CA VAL A 308 -9.44 34.70 8.34
C VAL A 308 -9.33 33.43 7.49
N CYS A 309 -9.73 32.28 8.05
CA CYS A 309 -9.74 31.01 7.33
C CYS A 309 -10.81 30.96 6.23
N GLN A 310 -12.01 31.52 6.42
CA GLN A 310 -13.04 31.57 5.38
C GLN A 310 -12.63 32.44 4.17
N MET A 311 -11.85 33.50 4.37
CA MET A 311 -11.32 34.31 3.27
C MET A 311 -10.29 33.55 2.43
N PHE A 312 -9.39 32.80 3.07
CA PHE A 312 -8.40 31.96 2.36
C PHE A 312 -9.06 30.78 1.63
N LEU A 313 -10.06 30.14 2.23
CA LEU A 313 -10.78 29.04 1.61
C LEU A 313 -11.57 29.49 0.37
N LYS A 314 -12.25 30.63 0.45
CA LYS A 314 -12.96 31.22 -0.70
C LYS A 314 -12.02 31.55 -1.85
N ARG A 315 -10.79 32.00 -1.56
CA ARG A 315 -9.79 32.32 -2.58
C ARG A 315 -9.19 31.06 -3.21
N MET A 316 -8.87 30.04 -2.41
CA MET A 316 -8.41 28.75 -2.93
C MET A 316 -9.47 28.03 -3.77
N CYS A 317 -10.74 28.05 -3.36
CA CYS A 317 -11.83 27.47 -4.15
C CYS A 317 -12.06 28.25 -5.45
N PHE A 318 -11.91 29.58 -5.44
CA PHE A 318 -12.02 30.41 -6.64
C PHE A 318 -10.86 30.16 -7.61
N ASP A 319 -9.63 30.03 -7.10
CA ASP A 319 -8.44 29.74 -7.91
C ASP A 319 -8.48 28.32 -8.50
N ALA A 320 -9.01 27.33 -7.77
CA ALA A 320 -9.22 25.97 -8.25
C ALA A 320 -10.33 25.88 -9.33
N LEU A 321 -11.41 26.68 -9.18
CA LEU A 321 -12.45 26.82 -10.21
C LEU A 321 -11.91 27.50 -11.48
N ALA A 322 -11.05 28.51 -11.34
CA ALA A 322 -10.42 29.21 -12.45
C ALA A 322 -9.41 28.34 -13.23
N THR A 323 -8.70 27.43 -12.56
CA THR A 323 -7.77 26.49 -13.24
C THR A 323 -8.47 25.32 -13.92
N THR A 324 -9.69 24.98 -13.49
CA THR A 324 -10.51 23.91 -14.12
C THR A 324 -11.35 24.43 -15.30
N PHE A 325 -11.57 25.74 -15.40
CA PHE A 325 -12.29 26.41 -16.49
C PHE A 325 -11.47 27.52 -17.13
N ALA A 326 -10.31 27.19 -17.72
CA ALA A 326 -9.71 28.00 -18.77
C ALA A 326 -10.10 27.38 -20.12
N PRO A 327 -10.99 27.99 -20.93
CA PRO A 327 -11.14 27.55 -22.30
C PRO A 327 -9.85 27.89 -23.07
N ASP A 328 -9.36 26.96 -23.88
CA ASP A 328 -8.29 27.20 -24.84
C ASP A 328 -8.65 28.42 -25.73
N ILE A 329 -8.06 29.57 -25.41
CA ILE A 329 -7.95 30.69 -26.33
C ILE A 329 -6.61 30.52 -27.04
N LEU A 330 -6.65 29.93 -28.23
CA LEU A 330 -5.53 29.99 -29.18
C LEU A 330 -5.26 31.46 -29.55
N PRO A 331 -4.00 31.94 -29.53
CA PRO A 331 -3.65 33.25 -30.05
C PRO A 331 -3.38 33.16 -31.55
N GLY A 332 -3.99 34.02 -32.35
CA GLY A 332 -3.68 34.11 -33.78
C GLY A 332 -4.69 34.94 -34.57
N ALA A 333 -4.58 36.26 -34.43
CA ALA A 333 -5.10 37.15 -35.46
C ALA A 333 -4.29 36.94 -36.74
N ASP A 334 -4.96 36.84 -37.89
CA ASP A 334 -4.40 37.41 -39.11
C ASP A 334 -5.50 38.08 -39.94
N LEU A 335 -5.27 39.37 -40.16
CA LEU A 335 -6.01 40.29 -41.01
C LEU A 335 -5.31 40.30 -42.37
N ASN A 336 -5.96 39.75 -43.39
CA ASN A 336 -5.82 40.00 -44.85
C ASN A 336 -6.62 38.89 -45.53
N ASP A 337 -7.42 39.06 -46.58
CA ASP A 337 -7.30 40.00 -47.69
C ASP A 337 -8.64 40.10 -48.44
N ARG A 338 -8.72 41.12 -49.29
CA ARG A 338 -9.85 41.55 -50.14
C ARG A 338 -10.38 40.49 -51.10
N ASN A 339 -11.70 40.40 -51.24
CA ASN A 339 -12.49 40.82 -52.43
C ASN A 339 -13.97 40.53 -52.26
#